data_AF-X0Y306-F1
#
_entry.id   AF-X0Y306-F1
#
_cell.length_a   1.000
_cell.length_b   1.000
_cell.length_c   1.000
_cell.angle_alpha   90.00
_cell.angle_beta   90.00
_cell.angle_gamma   90.00
#
_symmetry.space_group_name_H-M   'P 1'
#
loop_
_entity.id
_entity.type
_entity.pdbx_description
1 polymer ?
#
loop_
_entity_poly.entity_id
_entity_poly.type
_entity_poly.pdbx_seq_one_letter_code
_entity_poly.pdbx_strand_id
1 'polypeptide(L)' 'ELDVRRVQLDPRAVRADYLERVRRFVREIEVGCGQMDIDYVPLSTKRNFDIALAHYLASRKTRTKGLGNK' A
#
# COMPACT_ATOMS: atom_id res chain seq x y z
N GLU A 1 -14.78 -27.38 28.13
CA GLU A 1 -15.75 -27.40 27.01
C GLU A 1 -15.91 -25.96 26.53
N LEU A 2 -15.49 -25.64 25.31
CA LEU A 2 -15.58 -24.26 24.81
C LEU A 2 -17.02 -24.04 24.32
N ASP A 3 -17.75 -23.12 24.95
CA ASP A 3 -19.05 -22.63 24.48
C ASP A 3 -18.87 -21.97 23.10
N VAL A 4 -19.06 -22.75 22.03
CA VAL A 4 -18.98 -22.26 20.66
C VAL A 4 -20.25 -21.46 20.37
N ARG A 5 -20.28 -20.21 20.82
CA ARG A 5 -21.32 -19.25 20.41
C ARG A 5 -21.23 -19.08 18.90
N ARG A 6 -22.20 -19.65 18.18
CA ARG A 6 -22.32 -19.50 16.73
C ARG A 6 -22.76 -18.08 16.41
N VAL A 7 -21.85 -17.29 15.83
CA VAL A 7 -22.16 -15.97 15.29
C VAL A 7 -22.67 -16.13 13.87
N GLN A 8 -23.86 -15.62 13.58
CA GLN A 8 -24.35 -15.51 12.20
C GLN A 8 -23.56 -14.38 11.51
N LEU A 9 -22.77 -14.73 10.51
CA LEU A 9 -21.95 -13.79 9.74
C LEU A 9 -22.27 -13.95 8.26
N ASP A 10 -22.39 -12.83 7.53
CA ASP A 10 -22.31 -12.82 6.08
C ASP A 10 -20.84 -12.59 5.66
N PRO A 11 -20.14 -13.63 5.14
CA PRO A 11 -18.73 -13.49 4.78
C PRO A 11 -18.49 -12.46 3.67
N ARG A 12 -19.46 -12.25 2.78
CA ARG A 12 -19.32 -11.30 1.66
C ARG A 12 -19.40 -9.87 2.18
N ALA A 13 -20.35 -9.59 3.07
CA ALA A 13 -20.46 -8.29 3.72
C ALA A 13 -19.21 -7.96 4.53
N VAL A 14 -18.74 -8.88 5.40
CA VAL A 14 -17.51 -8.69 6.19
C VAL A 14 -16.30 -8.42 5.30
N ARG A 15 -16.17 -9.18 4.21
CA ARG A 15 -15.08 -9.02 3.25
C ARG A 15 -15.13 -7.66 2.52
N ALA A 16 -16.31 -7.19 2.14
CA ALA A 16 -16.49 -5.91 1.46
C ALA A 16 -16.10 -4.76 2.39
N ASP A 17 -16.62 -4.78 3.61
CA ASP A 17 -16.33 -3.85 4.71
C ASP A 17 -14.83 -3.77 5.02
N TYR A 18 -14.18 -4.93 5.15
CA TYR A 18 -12.73 -4.99 5.40
C TYR A 18 -11.94 -4.31 4.27
N LEU A 19 -12.23 -4.65 3.02
CA LEU A 19 -11.55 -4.03 1.89
C LEU A 19 -11.79 -2.53 1.81
N GLU A 20 -13.00 -2.06 2.13
CA GLU A 20 -13.29 -0.64 2.15
C GLU A 20 -12.40 0.08 3.18
N ARG A 21 -12.31 -0.45 4.40
CA ARG A 21 -11.46 0.09 5.46
C ARG A 21 -9.98 0.09 5.07
N VAL A 22 -9.48 -1.01 4.49
CA VAL A 22 -8.09 -1.10 4.01
C VAL A 22 -7.82 -0.07 2.91
N ARG A 23 -8.72 0.08 1.93
CA ARG A 23 -8.56 1.08 0.87
C ARG A 23 -8.54 2.50 1.42
N ARG A 24 -9.38 2.79 2.42
CA ARG A 24 -9.42 4.10 3.09
C ARG A 24 -8.08 4.39 3.78
N PHE A 25 -7.58 3.45 4.56
CA PHE A 25 -6.30 3.54 5.23
C PHE A 25 -5.13 3.76 4.24
N VAL A 26 -5.11 3.00 3.14
CA VAL A 26 -4.08 3.18 2.10
C VAL A 26 -4.15 4.58 1.49
N ARG A 27 -5.35 5.11 1.22
CA ARG A 27 -5.51 6.48 0.70
C ARG A 27 -5.03 7.54 1.69
N GLU A 28 -5.27 7.35 2.99
CA GLU A 28 -4.79 8.27 4.02
C GLU A 28 -3.25 8.33 4.03
N ILE A 29 -2.57 7.19 3.89
CA ILE A 29 -1.11 7.14 3.76
C ILE A 29 -0.64 7.84 2.47
N GLU A 30 -1.26 7.54 1.33
CA GLU A 30 -0.90 8.13 0.04
C GLU A 30 -1.00 9.68 0.08
N VAL A 31 -2.11 10.19 0.62
CA VAL A 31 -2.33 11.64 0.80
C VAL A 31 -1.31 12.24 1.77
N GLY A 32 -1.07 11.58 2.92
CA GLY A 32 -0.11 12.05 3.91
C GLY A 32 1.31 12.12 3.35
N CYS A 33 1.75 11.09 2.62
CA CYS A 33 3.04 11.10 1.93
C CYS A 33 3.14 12.23 0.90
N GLY A 34 2.09 12.45 0.10
CA GLY A 34 2.04 13.56 -0.86
C GLY A 34 2.17 14.94 -0.22
N GLN A 35 1.53 15.15 0.94
CA GLN A 35 1.62 16.40 1.70
C GLN A 35 3.02 16.64 2.31
N MET A 36 3.77 15.57 2.58
CA MET A 36 5.10 15.61 3.19
C MET A 36 6.24 15.53 2.16
N ASP A 37 5.94 15.56 0.86
CA ASP A 37 6.89 15.33 -0.23
C ASP A 37 7.68 14.01 -0.10
N ILE A 38 6.98 12.97 0.40
CA ILE A 38 7.50 11.61 0.53
C ILE A 38 7.06 10.80 -0.69
N ASP A 39 8.03 10.16 -1.36
CA ASP A 39 7.78 9.23 -2.46
C ASP A 39 6.96 8.01 -1.96
N TYR A 40 5.65 7.99 -2.19
CA TYR A 40 4.79 6.83 -1.94
C TYR A 40 4.82 5.88 -3.14
N VAL A 41 5.24 4.63 -2.93
CA VAL A 41 5.31 3.61 -3.99
C VAL A 41 4.64 2.31 -3.53
N PRO A 42 3.45 1.98 -4.06
CA PRO A 42 2.78 0.73 -3.71
C PRO A 42 3.56 -0.47 -4.25
N LEU A 43 3.79 -1.46 -3.38
CA LEU A 43 4.50 -2.70 -3.73
C LEU A 43 3.56 -3.90 -3.61
N SER A 44 3.46 -4.67 -4.70
CA SER A 44 2.84 -6.00 -4.65
C SER A 44 3.71 -6.95 -3.83
N THR A 45 3.11 -7.60 -2.83
CA THR A 45 3.78 -8.62 -2.00
C THR A 45 4.14 -9.90 -2.76
N LYS A 46 3.63 -10.06 -3.99
CA LYS A 46 4.04 -11.15 -4.89
C LYS A 46 5.44 -10.94 -5.48
N ARG A 47 5.92 -9.69 -5.49
CA ARG A 47 7.24 -9.35 -6.03
C ARG A 47 8.27 -9.47 -4.93
N ASN A 48 9.42 -10.08 -5.23
CA ASN A 48 10.56 -10.06 -4.32
C ASN A 48 10.96 -8.59 -4.02
N PHE A 49 11.17 -8.30 -2.74
CA PHE A 49 11.43 -6.96 -2.25
C PHE A 49 12.71 -6.35 -2.84
N ASP A 50 13.80 -7.12 -2.92
CA ASP A 50 15.10 -6.65 -3.39
C ASP A 50 15.00 -6.19 -4.85
N ILE A 51 14.27 -6.95 -5.67
CA ILE A 51 14.00 -6.58 -7.06
C ILE A 51 13.18 -5.29 -7.11
N ALA A 52 12.12 -5.19 -6.32
CA ALA A 52 11.29 -3.99 -6.30
C ALA A 52 12.06 -2.73 -5.89
N LEU A 53 12.89 -2.84 -4.85
CA LEU A 53 13.72 -1.77 -4.33
C LEU A 53 14.77 -1.33 -5.36
N ALA A 54 15.46 -2.28 -5.99
CA ALA A 54 16.45 -1.98 -7.03
C ALA A 54 15.83 -1.19 -8.19
N HIS A 55 14.64 -1.60 -8.66
CA HIS A 55 13.91 -0.87 -9.70
C HIS A 55 13.51 0.53 -9.24
N TYR A 56 12.97 0.67 -8.03
CA TYR A 56 12.60 1.98 -7.49
C TYR A 56 13.78 2.95 -7.43
N LEU A 57 14.93 2.50 -6.87
CA LEU A 57 16.14 3.31 -6.77
C LEU A 57 16.68 3.72 -8.14
N ALA A 58 16.67 2.82 -9.12
CA ALA A 58 17.08 3.12 -10.49
C ALA A 58 16.20 4.21 -11.12
N SER A 59 14.87 4.08 -11.01
CA SER A 59 13.92 5.09 -11.50
C SER A 59 14.03 6.43 -10.75
N ARG A 60 14.34 6.41 -9.45
CA ARG A 60 14.53 7.64 -8.67
C ARG A 60 15.78 8.40 -9.13
N LYS A 61 16.88 7.69 -9.40
CA LYS A 61 18.13 8.27 -9.90
C LYS A 61 17.97 8.97 -11.25
N THR A 62 17.13 8.45 -12.15
CA THR A 62 16.88 9.10 -13.44
C THR A 62 16.06 10.38 -13.29
N ARG A 63 15.04 10.38 -12.40
CA ARG A 63 14.25 11.58 -12.07
C ARG A 63 15.12 12.68 -11.47
N THR A 64 16.02 12.35 -10.55
CA THR A 64 16.91 13.35 -9.93
C THR A 64 17.96 13.89 -10.91
N LYS A 65 18.52 13.06 -11.80
CA LYS A 65 19.51 13.51 -12.81
C LYS A 65 18.91 14.49 -13.83
N GLY A 66 17.64 14.35 -14.18
CA GLY A 66 16.94 15.27 -15.11
C GLY A 66 16.66 16.65 -14.51
N LEU A 67 16.58 16.77 -13.18
CA LEU A 67 16.36 18.04 -12.47
C LEU A 67 17.64 18.88 -12.30
N GLY A 68 18.82 18.27 -12.39
CA GLY A 68 20.11 18.95 -12.26
C GLY A 68 20.75 19.45 -13.57
N ASN A 69 20.09 19.23 -14.71
CA ASN A 69 20.55 19.65 -16.05
C ASN A 69 19.68 20.78 -16.64
N LYS A 70 18.99 21.56 -15.79
CA LYS A 70 18.28 22.78 -16.16
C LYS A 70 18.91 23.98 -15.47
#